data_AF-A0A960K428-F1
#
_entry.id   AF-A0A960K428-F1
#
_cell.length_a   1.000
_cell.length_b   1.000
_cell.length_c   1.000
_cell.angle_alpha   90.00
_cell.angle_beta   90.00
_cell.angle_gamma   90.00
#
_symmetry.space_group_name_H-M   'P 1'
#
loop_
_entity.id
_entity.type
_entity.pdbx_description
1 polymer ?
#
loop_
_entity_poly.entity_id
_entity_poly.type
_entity_poly.pdbx_seq_one_letter_code
_entity_poly.pdbx_strand_id
1 'polypeptide(L)'
;RLDPERLPTGEVELLPGSMFLRLRHVSWGLAEARASLADEEDGMKVYTLEYPELGRRLAIRFRAAFPHEIEGWEETYTSGFGPGAKVLTTRAVRKARLLDPYWIHHDLKDAPLRHQLGLD
;
A
#
# COMPACT_ATOMS: atom_id res chain seq x y z
N ARG A 1 -0.69 4.19 12.57
CA ARG A 1 0.27 3.21 13.14
C ARG A 1 0.18 3.09 14.67
N LEU A 2 -0.63 3.91 15.36
CA LEU A 2 -0.83 3.82 16.81
C LEU A 2 -2.00 2.91 17.20
N ASP A 3 -3.04 2.84 16.37
CA ASP A 3 -4.20 1.98 16.64
C ASP A 3 -4.96 1.66 15.32
N PRO A 4 -4.88 0.42 14.80
CA PRO A 4 -5.62 0.00 13.60
C PRO A 4 -7.13 -0.04 13.78
N GLU A 5 -7.64 -0.15 15.01
CA GLU A 5 -9.08 -0.23 15.27
C GLU A 5 -9.78 1.11 15.04
N ARG A 6 -9.02 2.21 15.01
CA ARG A 6 -9.51 3.56 14.73
C ARG A 6 -9.50 3.91 13.25
N LEU A 7 -9.14 2.97 12.38
CA LEU A 7 -9.24 3.18 10.94
C LEU A 7 -10.72 3.37 10.57
N PRO A 8 -11.06 4.38 9.76
CA PRO A 8 -12.44 4.62 9.39
C PRO A 8 -12.96 3.45 8.53
N THR A 9 -14.21 3.05 8.75
CA THR A 9 -14.86 1.94 8.02
C THR A 9 -16.24 2.38 7.52
N GLY A 10 -16.72 1.79 6.44
CA GLY A 10 -17.95 2.20 5.76
C GLY A 10 -17.67 3.20 4.64
N GLU A 11 -18.66 4.03 4.32
CA GLU A 11 -18.54 5.10 3.33
C GLU A 11 -17.74 6.27 3.93
N VAL A 12 -16.61 6.61 3.30
CA VAL A 12 -15.67 7.62 3.77
C VAL A 12 -15.19 8.45 2.60
N GLU A 13 -14.91 9.73 2.84
CA GLU A 13 -14.34 10.62 1.83
C GLU A 13 -12.84 10.76 2.07
N LEU A 14 -12.03 10.38 1.09
CA LEU A 14 -10.57 10.30 1.20
C LEU A 14 -9.90 10.94 -0.01
N LEU A 15 -8.74 11.56 0.22
CA LEU A 15 -7.84 11.95 -0.87
C LEU A 15 -7.13 10.68 -1.39
N PRO A 16 -7.29 10.31 -2.67
CA PRO A 16 -6.58 9.16 -3.23
C PRO A 16 -5.06 9.35 -3.19
N GLY A 17 -4.32 8.25 -3.29
CA GLY A 17 -2.85 8.29 -3.26
C GLY A 17 -2.28 9.19 -4.36
N SER A 18 -1.35 10.07 -4.01
CA SER A 18 -0.74 11.04 -4.93
C SER A 18 -0.11 10.39 -6.16
N MET A 19 0.51 9.21 -6.00
CA MET A 19 1.06 8.42 -7.10
C MET A 19 -0.01 7.95 -8.07
N PHE A 20 -1.16 7.48 -7.57
CA PHE A 20 -2.28 7.08 -8.42
C PHE A 20 -2.83 8.29 -9.19
N LEU A 21 -3.12 9.39 -8.50
CA LEU A 21 -3.63 10.62 -9.11
C LEU A 21 -2.72 11.10 -10.24
N ARG A 22 -1.40 11.14 -9.99
CA ARG A 22 -0.41 11.57 -10.97
C ARG A 22 -0.31 10.63 -12.16
N LEU A 23 -0.17 9.32 -11.94
CA LEU A 23 0.05 8.34 -13.01
C LEU A 23 -1.20 8.10 -13.86
N ARG A 24 -2.39 8.31 -13.29
CA ARG A 24 -3.67 8.15 -14.00
C ARG A 24 -4.23 9.46 -14.56
N HIS A 25 -3.54 10.58 -14.34
CA HIS A 25 -4.01 11.91 -14.71
C HIS A 25 -5.42 12.23 -14.18
N VAL A 26 -5.69 11.80 -12.95
CA VAL A 26 -6.92 12.13 -12.23
C VAL A 26 -6.69 13.43 -11.47
N SER A 27 -7.66 14.34 -11.54
CA SER A 27 -7.61 15.61 -10.81
C SER A 27 -7.47 15.36 -9.31
N TRP A 28 -6.73 16.26 -8.64
CA TRP A 28 -6.64 16.24 -7.19
C TRP A 28 -7.99 16.60 -6.58
N GLY A 29 -8.43 15.80 -5.62
CA GLY A 29 -9.71 16.01 -4.96
C GLY A 29 -10.04 14.87 -4.01
N LEU A 30 -11.00 15.16 -3.13
CA LEU A 30 -11.62 14.15 -2.29
C LEU A 30 -12.44 13.20 -3.17
N ALA A 31 -12.40 11.91 -2.84
CA ALA A 31 -13.16 10.88 -3.52
C ALA A 31 -13.87 10.00 -2.49
N GLU A 32 -15.10 9.61 -2.80
CA GLU A 32 -15.84 8.64 -1.99
C GLU A 32 -15.17 7.27 -2.10
N ALA A 33 -15.03 6.62 -0.95
CA ALA A 33 -14.45 5.30 -0.83
C ALA A 33 -15.20 4.47 0.20
N ARG A 34 -15.26 3.16 -0.05
CA ARG A 34 -15.69 2.17 0.94
C ARG A 34 -14.47 1.59 1.62
N ALA A 35 -14.37 1.83 2.91
CA ALA A 35 -13.32 1.31 3.76
C ALA A 35 -13.80 0.10 4.56
N SER A 36 -12.99 -0.96 4.60
CA SER A 36 -13.27 -2.15 5.40
C SER A 36 -12.00 -2.69 6.05
N LEU A 37 -12.12 -3.10 7.31
CA LEU A 37 -11.06 -3.79 8.05
C LEU A 37 -11.50 -5.24 8.29
N ALA A 38 -10.63 -6.19 7.92
CA ALA A 38 -10.86 -7.61 8.12
C ALA A 38 -9.64 -8.27 8.77
N ASP A 39 -9.90 -9.32 9.55
CA ASP A 39 -8.87 -10.24 10.02
C ASP A 39 -8.53 -11.26 8.94
N GLU A 40 -7.25 -11.57 8.78
CA GLU A 40 -6.72 -12.64 7.95
C GLU A 40 -6.05 -13.72 8.84
N GLU A 41 -5.67 -14.83 8.23
CA GLU A 41 -4.90 -15.89 8.90
C GLU A 41 -3.51 -15.37 9.39
N ASP A 42 -2.84 -16.16 10.22
CA ASP A 42 -1.48 -15.88 10.73
C ASP A 42 -1.32 -14.56 11.51
N GLY A 43 -2.40 -14.07 12.13
CA GLY A 43 -2.37 -12.83 12.92
C GLY A 43 -2.18 -11.58 12.06
N MET A 44 -2.66 -11.63 10.81
CA MET A 44 -2.67 -10.52 9.88
C MET A 44 -4.03 -9.82 9.87
N LYS A 45 -4.02 -8.55 9.47
CA LYS A 45 -5.21 -7.77 9.18
C LYS A 45 -5.08 -7.14 7.80
N VAL A 46 -6.22 -6.91 7.16
CA VAL A 46 -6.28 -6.25 5.86
C VAL A 46 -7.24 -5.09 5.91
N TYR A 47 -6.71 -3.93 5.52
CA TYR A 47 -7.51 -2.73 5.32
C TYR A 47 -7.70 -2.52 3.81
N THR A 48 -8.96 -2.52 3.38
CA THR A 48 -9.33 -2.35 1.97
C THR A 48 -10.02 -1.02 1.78
N LEU A 49 -9.64 -0.32 0.72
CA LEU A 49 -10.28 0.89 0.21
C LEU A 49 -10.76 0.62 -1.21
N GLU A 50 -12.06 0.72 -1.44
CA GLU A 50 -12.67 0.63 -2.76
C GLU A 50 -13.14 2.02 -3.18
N TYR A 51 -12.70 2.51 -4.33
CA TYR A 51 -13.10 3.78 -4.93
C TYR A 51 -13.90 3.46 -6.21
N PRO A 52 -15.24 3.35 -6.14
CA PRO A 52 -16.06 2.93 -7.27
C PRO A 52 -15.91 3.85 -8.48
N GLU A 53 -15.93 5.17 -8.26
CA GLU A 53 -15.82 6.18 -9.32
C GLU A 53 -14.45 6.15 -10.03
N LEU A 54 -13.40 5.79 -9.29
CA LEU A 54 -12.04 5.71 -9.82
C LEU A 54 -11.72 4.33 -10.40
N GLY A 55 -12.62 3.35 -10.27
CA GLY A 55 -12.38 1.95 -10.64
C GLY A 55 -11.11 1.40 -9.97
N ARG A 56 -10.88 1.75 -8.70
CA ARG A 56 -9.65 1.46 -7.96
C ARG A 56 -9.96 0.73 -6.67
N ARG A 57 -9.19 -0.30 -6.36
CA ARG A 57 -9.19 -1.01 -5.08
C ARG A 57 -7.78 -1.08 -4.53
N LEU A 58 -7.59 -0.73 -3.27
CA LEU A 58 -6.32 -0.87 -2.55
C LEU A 58 -6.53 -1.73 -1.31
N ALA A 59 -5.81 -2.83 -1.20
CA ALA A 59 -5.78 -3.70 -0.03
C ALA A 59 -4.38 -3.66 0.61
N ILE A 60 -4.29 -3.26 1.87
CA ILE A 60 -3.04 -3.17 2.63
C ILE A 60 -3.05 -4.26 3.70
N ARG A 61 -2.08 -5.16 3.64
CA ARG A 61 -1.92 -6.26 4.61
C ARG A 61 -0.86 -5.90 5.64
N PHE A 62 -1.19 -6.04 6.91
CA PHE A 62 -0.31 -5.68 8.02
C PHE A 62 -0.50 -6.61 9.23
N ARG A 63 0.52 -6.72 10.09
CA ARG A 63 0.44 -7.54 11.30
C ARG A 63 -0.56 -6.96 12.29
N ALA A 64 -1.39 -7.80 12.91
CA ALA A 64 -2.25 -7.39 14.00
C ALA A 64 -1.43 -6.96 15.23
N ALA A 65 -0.27 -7.58 15.46
CA ALA A 65 0.64 -7.20 16.53
C ALA A 65 1.32 -5.84 16.27
N PHE A 66 1.43 -5.02 17.32
CA PHE A 66 2.24 -3.79 17.29
C PHE A 66 3.69 -4.13 16.90
N PRO A 67 4.35 -3.35 16.01
CA PRO A 67 4.01 -2.02 15.52
C PRO A 67 3.20 -1.99 14.21
N HIS A 68 2.31 -2.97 14.01
CA HIS A 68 1.37 -3.08 12.89
C HIS A 68 2.06 -2.95 11.54
N GLU A 69 3.07 -3.78 11.35
CA GLU A 69 3.95 -3.66 10.20
C GLU A 69 3.25 -4.09 8.92
N ILE A 70 3.38 -3.29 7.87
CA ILE A 70 2.83 -3.61 6.55
C ILE A 70 3.69 -4.69 5.90
N GLU A 71 3.10 -5.86 5.67
CA GLU A 71 3.75 -6.99 4.98
C GLU A 71 3.58 -6.92 3.47
N GLY A 72 2.55 -6.22 2.99
CA GLY A 72 2.33 -6.06 1.57
C GLY A 72 1.08 -5.28 1.24
N TRP A 73 0.86 -5.06 -0.04
CA TRP A 73 -0.36 -4.46 -0.55
C TRP A 73 -0.66 -4.96 -1.97
N GLU A 74 -1.94 -4.88 -2.32
CA GLU A 74 -2.44 -5.13 -3.66
C GLU A 74 -3.26 -3.92 -4.10
N GLU A 75 -2.97 -3.42 -5.30
CA GLU A 75 -3.73 -2.34 -5.92
C GLU A 75 -4.27 -2.80 -7.26
N THR A 76 -5.59 -2.78 -7.40
CA THR A 76 -6.29 -3.07 -8.65
C THR A 76 -6.84 -1.78 -9.23
N TYR A 77 -6.58 -1.54 -10.51
CA TYR A 77 -7.07 -0.36 -11.21
C TYR A 77 -7.22 -0.61 -12.71
N THR A 78 -8.08 0.16 -13.36
CA THR A 78 -8.18 0.18 -14.82
C THR A 78 -6.96 0.89 -15.41
N SER A 79 -6.19 0.19 -16.22
CA SER A 79 -5.02 0.67 -16.95
C SER A 79 -5.32 0.88 -18.44
N GLY A 80 -4.68 1.87 -19.05
CA GLY A 80 -4.97 2.29 -20.43
C GLY A 80 -6.20 3.20 -20.55
N PHE A 81 -6.61 3.45 -21.81
CA PHE A 81 -7.74 4.31 -22.20
C PHE A 81 -8.53 3.67 -23.34
N GLY A 82 -9.81 4.02 -23.46
CA GLY A 82 -10.68 3.57 -24.55
C GLY A 82 -10.97 2.06 -24.51
N PRO A 83 -11.36 1.45 -25.66
CA PRO A 83 -11.77 0.05 -25.73
C PRO A 83 -10.70 -0.97 -25.32
N GLY A 84 -9.42 -0.55 -25.30
CA GLY A 84 -8.29 -1.38 -24.91
C GLY A 84 -7.94 -1.32 -23.41
N ALA A 85 -8.72 -0.61 -22.60
CA ALA A 85 -8.48 -0.52 -21.17
C ALA A 85 -8.63 -1.88 -20.49
N LYS A 86 -7.73 -2.20 -19.56
CA LYS A 86 -7.69 -3.48 -18.84
C LYS A 86 -7.58 -3.25 -17.36
N VAL A 87 -8.27 -4.07 -16.57
CA VAL A 87 -8.08 -4.12 -15.13
C VAL A 87 -6.77 -4.85 -14.84
N LEU A 88 -5.85 -4.18 -14.14
CA LEU A 88 -4.57 -4.74 -13.72
C LEU A 88 -4.46 -4.70 -12.21
N THR A 89 -3.73 -5.67 -11.64
CA THR A 89 -3.42 -5.71 -10.22
C THR A 89 -1.91 -5.66 -10.02
N THR A 90 -1.44 -4.69 -9.24
CA THR A 90 -0.05 -4.61 -8.76
C THR A 90 0.01 -5.19 -7.36
N ARG A 91 0.99 -6.07 -7.11
CA ARG A 91 1.22 -6.70 -5.81
C ARG A 91 2.62 -6.39 -5.30
N ALA A 92 2.72 -5.94 -4.06
CA ALA A 92 3.98 -5.76 -3.36
C ALA A 92 3.99 -6.58 -2.07
N VAL A 93 5.12 -7.24 -1.80
CA VAL A 93 5.37 -8.01 -0.57
C VAL A 93 6.71 -7.57 -0.02
N ARG A 94 6.78 -7.36 1.29
CA ARG A 94 8.02 -7.02 1.98
C ARG A 94 8.96 -8.23 1.94
N LYS A 95 10.12 -8.06 1.30
CA LYS A 95 11.14 -9.12 1.19
C LYS A 95 11.95 -9.27 2.47
N ALA A 96 12.45 -8.14 2.98
CA ALA A 96 13.30 -8.08 4.15
C ALA A 96 13.21 -6.69 4.78
N ARG A 97 13.65 -6.58 6.03
CA ARG A 97 13.88 -5.31 6.71
C ARG A 97 15.18 -5.36 7.49
N LEU A 98 15.83 -4.22 7.62
CA LEU A 98 17.01 -4.05 8.45
C LEU A 98 16.82 -2.79 9.29
N LEU A 99 17.03 -2.91 10.60
CA LEU A 99 17.15 -1.76 11.49
C LEU A 99 18.64 -1.50 11.66
N ASP A 100 19.13 -0.43 11.06
CA ASP A 100 20.56 -0.13 10.96
C ASP A 100 20.82 1.36 11.23
N PRO A 101 21.94 1.74 11.89
CA PRO A 101 22.32 3.14 12.09
C PRO A 101 22.78 3.78 10.77
N TYR A 102 21.80 4.20 9.95
CA TYR A 102 22.02 4.78 8.62
C TYR A 102 23.13 5.84 8.55
N TRP A 103 23.19 6.75 9.53
CA TRP A 103 24.19 7.84 9.53
C TRP A 103 25.64 7.34 9.61
N ILE A 104 25.86 6.09 10.01
CA ILE A 104 27.18 5.47 10.08
C ILE A 104 27.43 4.56 8.88
N HIS A 105 26.37 3.94 8.34
CA HIS A 105 26.45 2.98 7.24
C HIS A 105 25.77 3.50 5.95
N HIS A 106 26.35 4.53 5.35
CA HIS A 106 25.85 5.15 4.11
C HIS A 106 26.94 5.29 3.02
N ASP A 107 28.15 4.80 3.26
CA ASP A 107 29.26 4.88 2.33
C ASP A 107 29.22 3.73 1.32
N LEU A 108 29.99 3.84 0.23
CA LEU A 108 30.10 2.79 -0.78
C LEU A 108 30.58 1.45 -0.20
N LYS A 109 31.37 1.49 0.89
CA LYS A 109 31.86 0.30 1.61
C LYS A 109 30.71 -0.51 2.25
N ASP A 110 29.58 0.13 2.49
CA ASP A 110 28.39 -0.44 3.13
C ASP A 110 27.41 -1.04 2.09
N ALA A 111 27.73 -0.94 0.79
CA ALA A 111 26.94 -1.54 -0.30
C ALA A 111 26.57 -3.02 -0.07
N PRO A 112 27.42 -3.88 0.53
CA PRO A 112 27.04 -5.27 0.84
C PRO A 112 25.79 -5.41 1.73
N LEU A 113 25.38 -4.38 2.50
CA LEU A 113 24.15 -4.40 3.30
C LEU A 113 22.88 -4.53 2.43
N ARG A 114 22.94 -4.12 1.16
CA ARG A 114 21.83 -4.27 0.21
C ARG A 114 21.52 -5.73 -0.13
N HIS A 115 22.51 -6.62 -0.04
CA HIS A 115 22.29 -8.06 -0.18
C HIS A 115 21.38 -8.61 0.92
N GLN A 116 21.51 -8.10 2.15
CA GLN A 116 20.63 -8.50 3.26
C GLN A 116 19.17 -8.08 3.03
N LEU A 117 18.96 -7.07 2.18
CA LEU A 117 17.63 -6.59 1.78
C LEU A 117 17.12 -7.24 0.47
N GLY A 118 17.93 -8.07 -0.19
CA GLY A 118 17.61 -8.68 -1.47
C GLY A 118 17.45 -7.66 -2.62
N LEU A 119 18.31 -6.63 -2.61
CA LEU A 119 18.32 -5.53 -3.59
C LEU A 119 19.46 -5.62 -4.63
N ASP A 120 20.25 -6.69 -4.60
CA ASP A 120 21.36 -7.01 -5.53
C ASP A 120 21.24 -8.44 -6.06
#